data_AF-A0A8T4AH59-F1
#
_entry.id   AF-A0A8T4AH59-F1
#
_cell.length_a   1.000
_cell.length_b   1.000
_cell.length_c   1.000
_cell.angle_alpha   90.00
_cell.angle_beta   90.00
_cell.angle_gamma   90.00
#
_symmetry.space_group_name_H-M   'P 1'
#
loop_
_entity.id
_entity.type
_entity.pdbx_description
1 polymer ?
#
loop_
_entity_poly.entity_id
_entity_poly.type
_entity_poly.pdbx_seq_one_letter_code
_entity_poly.pdbx_strand_id
1 'polypeptide(L)' 'MMTKTGKGQGADTYLQYTLENALTSLIETAALRYDDIRPLEIITISFTGIKKKYTSYGDDGNILTSQVVGFNTATNSKY' A
#
# COMPACT_ATOMS: atom_id res chain seq x y z
N MET A 1 -3.54 1.48 -0.86
CA MET A 1 -3.23 2.22 -2.11
C MET A 1 -2.75 3.60 -1.69
N MET A 2 -1.76 4.16 -2.38
CA MET A 2 -1.26 5.51 -2.12
C MET A 2 -1.60 6.38 -3.32
N THR A 3 -2.24 7.51 -3.04
CA THR A 3 -2.72 8.45 -4.03
C THR A 3 -1.93 9.75 -3.93
N LYS A 4 -1.82 10.47 -5.04
CA LYS A 4 -1.11 11.76 -5.05
C LYS A 4 -1.80 12.75 -4.12
N THR A 5 -1.02 13.50 -3.36
CA THR A 5 -1.47 14.69 -2.61
C THR A 5 -1.29 15.96 -3.47
N GLY A 6 -1.98 17.05 -3.13
CA GLY A 6 -1.87 18.33 -3.86
C GLY A 6 -3.05 18.60 -4.80
N LYS A 7 -2.78 19.03 -6.06
CA LYS A 7 -3.83 19.39 -7.04
C LYS A 7 -4.66 18.19 -7.53
N GLY A 8 -4.19 16.97 -7.31
CA GLY A 8 -4.98 15.76 -7.56
C GLY A 8 -6.08 15.63 -6.50
N GLN A 9 -7.29 15.27 -6.91
CA GLN A 9 -8.44 15.02 -6.01
C GLN A 9 -8.26 13.76 -5.13
N GLY A 10 -7.01 13.33 -4.87
CA GLY A 10 -6.71 12.04 -4.26
C GLY A 10 -7.15 10.83 -5.09
N ALA A 11 -7.58 11.02 -6.35
CA ALA A 11 -8.08 9.96 -7.22
C ALA A 11 -6.94 9.19 -7.91
N ASP A 12 -5.81 9.84 -8.18
CA ASP A 12 -4.71 9.25 -8.93
C ASP A 12 -3.82 8.39 -8.02
N THR A 13 -3.88 7.07 -8.22
CA THR A 13 -3.05 6.10 -7.50
C THR A 13 -1.67 5.97 -8.14
N TYR A 14 -0.62 6.36 -7.42
CA TYR A 14 0.76 6.20 -7.88
C TYR A 14 1.42 4.92 -7.39
N LEU A 15 0.94 4.36 -6.28
CA LEU A 15 1.47 3.11 -5.72
C LEU A 15 0.35 2.23 -5.16
N GLN A 16 0.34 0.97 -5.58
CA GLN A 16 -0.60 -0.02 -5.13
C GLN A 16 0.11 -1.34 -4.82
N TYR A 17 -0.24 -1.92 -3.67
CA TYR A 17 0.11 -3.29 -3.31
C TYR A 17 -1.14 -4.16 -3.38
N THR A 18 -1.01 -5.35 -3.97
CA THR A 18 -1.99 -6.42 -3.93
C THR A 18 -1.35 -7.61 -3.25
N LEU A 19 -1.99 -8.11 -2.19
CA LEU A 19 -1.53 -9.25 -1.40
C LEU A 19 -2.37 -10.49 -1.74
N GLU A 20 -1.75 -11.64 -1.92
CA GLU A 20 -2.41 -12.92 -2.17
C GLU A 20 -2.28 -13.83 -0.94
N ASN A 21 -3.37 -14.54 -0.61
CA ASN A 21 -3.50 -15.36 0.61
C ASN A 21 -3.08 -14.60 1.87
N ALA A 22 -3.68 -13.43 2.07
CA ALA A 22 -3.34 -12.53 3.17
C ALA A 22 -4.09 -12.91 4.46
N LEU A 23 -3.39 -12.86 5.58
CA LEU A 23 -3.91 -13.07 6.93
C LEU A 23 -3.47 -11.91 7.83
N THR A 24 -4.39 -11.36 8.62
CA THR A 24 -4.01 -10.47 9.73
C THR A 24 -3.34 -11.31 10.79
N SER A 25 -2.02 -11.13 10.96
CA SER A 25 -1.22 -11.91 11.90
C SER A 25 -1.05 -11.24 13.26
N LEU A 26 -1.21 -9.92 13.33
CA LEU A 26 -1.15 -9.17 14.58
C LEU A 26 -1.99 -7.90 14.48
N ILE A 27 -2.65 -7.56 15.59
CA ILE A 27 -3.29 -6.26 15.81
C ILE A 27 -2.79 -5.76 17.15
N GLU A 28 -2.18 -4.58 17.16
CA GLU A 28 -1.75 -3.88 18.37
C GLU A 28 -2.44 -2.52 18.43
N THR A 29 -3.11 -2.23 19.54
CA THR A 29 -3.83 -0.97 19.74
C THR A 29 -3.19 -0.18 20.86
N ALA A 30 -2.91 1.10 20.64
CA ALA A 30 -2.39 2.00 21.68
C ALA A 30 -3.34 3.19 21.85
N ALA A 31 -3.97 3.26 23.02
CA ALA A 31 -4.76 4.41 23.45
C ALA A 31 -4.01 5.12 24.58
N LEU A 32 -3.28 6.18 24.26
CA LEU A 32 -2.72 7.06 25.28
C LEU A 32 -3.81 8.02 25.76
N ARG A 33 -3.88 8.24 27.06
CA ARG A 33 -4.87 9.13 27.70
C ARG A 33 -4.45 10.59 27.55
N TYR A 34 -4.47 11.10 26.32
CA TYR A 34 -4.26 12.52 26.01
C TYR A 34 -5.43 13.02 25.15
N ASP A 35 -5.92 14.19 25.51
CA ASP A 35 -7.12 14.86 24.99
C ASP A 35 -6.98 15.35 23.54
N ASP A 36 -5.77 15.37 22.99
CA ASP A 36 -5.43 15.83 21.65
C ASP A 36 -4.91 14.73 20.70
N ILE A 37 -4.72 13.49 21.18
CA ILE A 37 -4.18 12.38 20.39
C ILE A 37 -5.30 11.43 19.96
N ARG A 38 -5.41 11.21 18.64
CA ARG A 38 -6.27 10.14 18.10
C ARG A 38 -5.60 8.78 18.37
N PRO A 39 -6.34 7.77 18.90
CA PRO A 39 -5.81 6.42 19.07
C PRO A 39 -5.25 5.86 17.76
N LEU A 40 -4.16 5.10 17.85
CA LEU A 40 -3.51 4.46 16.71
C LEU A 40 -3.53 2.93 16.88
N GLU A 41 -3.58 2.24 15.74
CA GLU A 41 -3.53 0.78 15.66
C GLU A 41 -2.47 0.36 14.64
N ILE A 42 -1.76 -0.73 14.95
CA ILE A 42 -0.80 -1.39 14.05
C ILE A 42 -1.43 -2.72 13.64
N ILE A 43 -1.54 -2.93 12.32
CA ILE A 43 -2.02 -4.19 11.73
C ILE A 43 -0.87 -4.81 10.95
N THR A 44 -0.44 -6.00 11.35
CA THR A 44 0.53 -6.80 10.58
C THR A 44 -0.19 -7.82 9.72
N ILE A 45 0.19 -7.91 8.45
CA ILE A 45 -0.41 -8.81 7.47
C ILE A 45 0.65 -9.77 6.95
N SER A 46 0.42 -11.06 7.14
CA SER A 46 1.19 -12.14 6.50
C SER A 46 0.55 -12.49 5.16
N PHE A 47 1.35 -12.85 4.16
CA PHE A 47 0.87 -13.15 2.80
C PHE A 47 1.80 -14.14 2.09
N THR A 48 1.29 -14.81 1.05
CA THR A 48 2.13 -15.69 0.21
C THR A 48 2.51 -15.07 -1.13
N GLY A 49 1.83 -13.99 -1.55
CA GLY A 49 2.14 -13.29 -2.78
C GLY A 49 1.99 -11.80 -2.61
N ILE A 50 2.87 -11.04 -3.28
CA ILE A 50 2.81 -9.58 -3.31
C ILE A 50 3.04 -9.08 -4.73
N LYS A 51 2.17 -8.19 -5.20
CA LYS A 51 2.33 -7.43 -6.45
C LYS A 51 2.36 -5.94 -6.12
N LYS A 52 3.36 -5.24 -6.61
CA LYS A 52 3.52 -3.79 -6.53
C LYS A 52 3.27 -3.21 -7.92
N LYS A 53 2.25 -2.37 -8.04
CA LYS A 53 2.02 -1.51 -9.20
C LYS A 53 2.51 -0.11 -8.88
N TYR A 54 3.44 0.41 -9.66
CA TYR A 54 3.89 1.80 -9.60
C TYR A 54 3.52 2.51 -10.89
N THR A 55 2.85 3.64 -10.77
CA THR A 55 2.49 4.54 -11.87
C THR A 55 3.27 5.83 -11.69
N SER A 56 4.16 6.16 -12.63
CA SER A 56 4.81 7.46 -12.67
C SER A 56 4.00 8.43 -13.50
N TYR A 57 4.13 9.71 -13.16
CA TYR A 57 3.39 10.78 -13.80
C TYR A 57 4.33 11.94 -14.11
N GLY A 58 4.04 12.65 -15.19
CA GLY A 58 4.73 13.87 -15.58
C GLY A 58 4.24 15.08 -14.79
N ASP A 59 4.90 16.21 -15.01
CA ASP A 59 4.58 17.48 -14.35
C ASP A 59 3.18 18.01 -14.71
N ASP A 60 2.66 17.58 -15.86
CA ASP A 60 1.29 17.86 -16.33
C ASP A 60 0.23 16.94 -15.69
N GLY A 61 0.65 15.96 -14.88
CA GLY A 61 -0.23 14.98 -14.25
C GLY A 61 -0.55 13.77 -15.13
N ASN A 62 -0.09 13.72 -16.38
CA ASN A 62 -0.31 12.58 -17.27
C ASN A 62 0.55 11.38 -16.87
N ILE A 63 0.06 10.17 -17.14
CA ILE A 63 0.79 8.94 -16.88
C ILE A 63 1.98 8.84 -17.85
N LEU A 64 3.17 8.61 -17.31
CA LEU A 64 4.37 8.34 -18.12
C LEU A 64 4.61 6.84 -18.26
N THR A 65 4.57 6.11 -17.14
CA THR A 65 4.67 4.64 -17.15
C THR A 65 3.87 4.01 -16.02
N SER A 66 3.46 2.76 -16.22
CA SER A 66 2.82 1.92 -15.20
C SER A 66 3.48 0.55 -15.25
N GLN A 67 4.18 0.18 -14.17
CA GLN A 67 4.89 -1.09 -14.07
C GLN A 67 4.35 -1.92 -12.92
N VAL A 68 4.19 -3.22 -13.15
CA VAL A 68 3.81 -4.20 -12.14
C VAL A 68 4.97 -5.17 -11.95
N VAL A 69 5.39 -5.33 -10.71
CA VAL A 69 6.36 -6.36 -10.31
C VAL A 69 5.78 -7.16 -9.15
N GLY A 70 6.09 -8.45 -9.07
CA GLY A 70 5.57 -9.26 -7.98
C GLY A 70 6.41 -10.49 -7.67
N PHE A 71 6.16 -11.05 -6.49
CA PHE A 71 6.85 -12.21 -5.97
C PHE A 71 5.88 -13.14 -5.22
N ASN A 72 6.05 -14.44 -5.43
CA ASN A 72 5.34 -15.49 -4.72
C ASN A 72 6.30 -16.19 -3.75
N THR A 73 6.05 -16.03 -2.45
CA THR A 73 6.87 -16.63 -1.39
C THR A 73 6.57 -18.11 -1.18
N ALA A 74 5.40 -18.61 -1.58
CA ALA A 74 5.06 -20.04 -1.49
C ALA A 74 5.84 -20.88 -2.52
N THR A 75 6.09 -20.32 -3.71
CA THR A 75 6.86 -21.00 -4.78
C THR A 75 8.29 -20.48 -4.95
N ASN A 76 8.67 -19.44 -4.19
CA ASN A 76 9.95 -18.75 -4.28
C ASN A 76 10.27 -18.27 -5.72
N SER A 77 9.29 -17.67 -6.39
CA SER A 77 9.41 -17.27 -7.80
C SER A 77 8.82 -15.88 -8.06
N LYS A 78 9.33 -15.20 -9.10
CA LYS A 78 8.68 -13.99 -9.60
C LYS A 78 7.29 -14.33 -10.19
N TYR A 79 6.40 -13.34 -10.19
CA TYR A 79 5.25 -13.34 -11.09
C TYR A 79 5.64 -12.87 -12.50
#